data_AF-A0A3B8UF65-F1
#
_entry.id   AF-A0A3B8UF65-F1
#
_cell.length_a   1.000
_cell.length_b   1.000
_cell.length_c   1.000
_cell.angle_alpha   90.00
_cell.angle_beta   90.00
_cell.angle_gamma   90.00
#
_symmetry.space_group_name_H-M   'P 1'
#
loop_
_entity.id
_entity.type
_entity.pdbx_description
1 polymer ?
#
loop_
_entity_poly.entity_id
_entity_poly.type
_entity_poly.pdbx_seq_one_letter_code
_entity_poly.pdbx_strand_id
1 'polypeptide(L)'
;MGDACDHDHIDSRPGAAEVERAIAAVEARFSADGDRMPAPRRRVLELLLSAAEPVKAYDLIARYGLDGQAAKPPTVYRALEFLEKRGLA
;
A
#
# COMPACT_ATOMS: atom_id res chain seq x y z
N MET A 1 20.17 -37.23 10.57
CA MET A 1 19.08 -36.76 9.70
C MET A 1 18.62 -35.40 10.21
N GLY A 2 19.13 -34.32 9.62
CA GLY A 2 18.62 -32.98 9.87
C GLY A 2 17.57 -32.70 8.80
N ASP A 3 16.31 -32.68 9.22
CA ASP A 3 15.16 -32.30 8.39
C ASP A 3 15.33 -30.82 8.05
N ALA A 4 15.67 -30.53 6.80
CA ALA A 4 15.76 -29.16 6.32
C ALA A 4 14.33 -28.65 6.19
N CYS A 5 13.91 -27.80 7.13
CA CYS A 5 12.65 -27.09 7.02
C CYS A 5 12.69 -26.22 5.76
N ASP A 6 11.95 -26.67 4.75
CA ASP A 6 11.65 -26.00 3.49
C ASP A 6 10.70 -24.83 3.79
N HIS A 7 11.26 -23.67 4.11
CA HIS A 7 10.50 -22.43 4.19
C HIS A 7 10.73 -21.66 2.90
N ASP A 8 9.92 -22.00 1.91
CA ASP A 8 9.67 -21.21 0.72
C ASP A 8 9.00 -19.89 1.15
N HIS A 9 9.79 -18.94 1.65
CA HIS A 9 9.38 -17.54 1.66
C HIS A 9 9.40 -17.09 0.22
N ILE A 10 8.31 -17.38 -0.48
CA ILE A 10 8.02 -16.83 -1.80
C ILE A 10 8.00 -15.32 -1.63
N ASP A 11 9.15 -14.70 -1.89
CA ASP A 11 9.42 -13.27 -2.00
C ASP A 11 8.77 -12.74 -3.29
N SER A 12 7.47 -13.00 -3.43
CA SER A 12 6.66 -12.56 -4.56
C SER A 12 5.99 -11.25 -4.19
N ARG A 13 6.65 -10.16 -4.59
CA ARG A 13 5.98 -8.87 -4.77
C ARG A 13 4.69 -9.12 -5.56
N PRO A 14 3.52 -8.68 -5.05
CA PRO A 14 2.27 -8.90 -5.76
C PRO A 14 2.31 -8.23 -7.13
N GLY A 15 1.77 -8.92 -8.14
CA GLY A 15 1.66 -8.35 -9.47
C GLY A 15 0.71 -7.14 -9.48
N ALA A 16 0.83 -6.28 -10.49
CA ALA A 16 -0.02 -5.08 -10.61
C ALA A 16 -1.53 -5.41 -10.56
N ALA A 17 -1.94 -6.55 -11.13
CA ALA A 17 -3.33 -7.01 -11.08
C ALA A 17 -3.78 -7.41 -9.66
N GLU A 18 -2.89 -7.95 -8.82
CA GLU A 18 -3.20 -8.29 -7.43
C GLU A 18 -3.31 -7.03 -6.58
N VAL A 19 -2.39 -6.09 -6.77
CA VAL A 19 -2.44 -4.77 -6.11
C VAL A 19 -3.76 -4.05 -6.44
N GLU A 20 -4.13 -3.99 -7.71
CA GLU A 20 -5.39 -3.38 -8.13
C GLU A 20 -6.62 -4.07 -7.56
N ARG A 21 -6.63 -5.41 -7.49
CA ARG A 21 -7.71 -6.16 -6.82
C ARG A 21 -7.81 -5.82 -5.34
N ALA A 22 -6.69 -5.74 -4.64
CA ALA A 22 -6.66 -5.38 -3.21
C ALA A 22 -7.18 -3.96 -2.99
N ILE A 23 -6.76 -3.00 -3.81
CA ILE A 23 -7.27 -1.61 -3.76
C ILE A 23 -8.78 -1.58 -4.04
N ALA A 24 -9.25 -2.25 -5.09
CA ALA A 24 -10.66 -2.29 -5.43
C ALA A 24 -11.52 -2.90 -4.29
N ALA A 25 -11.00 -3.92 -3.59
CA ALA A 25 -11.66 -4.49 -2.42
C ALA A 25 -11.77 -3.47 -1.27
N VAL A 26 -10.74 -2.65 -1.05
CA VAL A 26 -10.80 -1.55 -0.08
C VAL A 26 -11.82 -0.50 -0.54
N GLU A 27 -11.79 -0.04 -1.79
CA GLU A 27 -12.73 0.96 -2.32
C GLU A 27 -14.19 0.52 -2.26
N ALA A 28 -14.45 -0.78 -2.46
CA ALA A 28 -15.79 -1.35 -2.30
C ALA A 28 -16.29 -1.24 -0.85
N ARG A 29 -15.42 -1.44 0.14
CA ARG A 29 -15.76 -1.25 1.56
C ARG A 29 -16.07 0.21 1.88
N PHE A 30 -15.30 1.15 1.34
CA PHE A 30 -15.60 2.58 1.46
C PHE A 30 -16.98 2.91 0.89
N SER A 31 -17.26 2.40 -0.31
CA SER A 31 -18.53 2.64 -0.98
C SER A 31 -19.71 2.02 -0.23
N ALA A 32 -19.52 0.86 0.41
CA ALA A 32 -20.52 0.24 1.27
C ALA A 32 -20.82 1.09 2.52
N ASP A 33 -19.82 1.77 3.07
CA ASP A 33 -19.95 2.72 4.18
C ASP A 33 -20.54 4.09 3.74
N GLY A 34 -20.85 4.27 2.45
CA GLY A 34 -21.31 5.54 1.88
C GLY A 34 -20.22 6.61 1.74
N ASP A 35 -18.95 6.23 1.89
CA ASP A 35 -17.80 7.10 1.75
C ASP A 35 -17.06 6.81 0.42
N ARG A 36 -16.14 7.70 0.03
CA ARG A 36 -15.27 7.47 -1.14
C ARG A 36 -13.83 7.42 -0.70
N MET A 37 -13.06 6.49 -1.26
CA MET A 37 -11.62 6.46 -1.02
C MET A 37 -10.93 7.66 -1.72
N PRO A 38 -10.29 8.57 -0.97
CA PRO A 38 -9.59 9.70 -1.58
C PRO A 38 -8.33 9.27 -2.33
N ALA A 39 -8.06 9.93 -3.46
CA ALA A 39 -6.91 9.64 -4.33
C ALA A 39 -5.55 9.57 -3.60
N PRO A 40 -5.24 10.45 -2.61
CA PRO A 40 -3.99 10.33 -1.88
C PRO A 40 -3.82 9.07 -1.04
N ARG A 41 -4.92 8.58 -0.46
CA ARG A 41 -4.91 7.34 0.32
C ARG A 41 -4.79 6.13 -0.59
N ARG A 42 -5.49 6.14 -1.74
CA ARG A 42 -5.36 5.11 -2.77
C ARG A 42 -3.90 4.98 -3.23
N ARG A 43 -3.25 6.10 -3.55
CA ARG A 43 -1.86 6.11 -4.04
C ARG A 43 -0.87 5.59 -3.00
N VAL A 44 -1.01 6.00 -1.73
CA VAL A 44 -0.14 5.48 -0.67
C VAL A 44 -0.36 3.98 -0.45
N LEU A 45 -1.61 3.51 -0.47
CA LEU A 45 -1.91 2.08 -0.37
C LEU A 45 -1.30 1.28 -1.54
N GLU A 46 -1.40 1.79 -2.76
CA GLU A 46 -0.78 1.17 -3.95
C GLU A 46 0.73 1.02 -3.79
N LEU A 47 1.42 2.07 -3.31
CA LEU A 47 2.87 2.04 -3.09
C LEU A 47 3.28 1.07 -1.99
N LEU A 48 2.48 0.95 -0.93
CA LEU A 48 2.70 -0.02 0.14
C LEU A 48 2.52 -1.46 -0.36
N LEU A 49 1.41 -1.73 -1.05
CA LEU A 49 1.11 -3.06 -1.58
C LEU A 49 2.09 -3.50 -2.67
N SER A 50 2.58 -2.57 -3.48
CA SER A 50 3.54 -2.86 -4.55
C SER A 50 4.97 -3.05 -4.05
N ALA A 51 5.25 -2.78 -2.77
CA ALA A 51 6.59 -2.93 -2.22
C ALA A 51 6.87 -4.38 -1.84
N ALA A 52 8.08 -4.86 -2.15
CA ALA A 52 8.54 -6.18 -1.73
C ALA A 52 9.00 -6.21 -0.26
N GLU A 53 9.26 -5.02 0.32
CA GLU A 53 9.82 -4.86 1.66
C GLU A 53 9.16 -3.68 2.40
N PRO A 54 9.28 -3.60 3.73
CA PRO A 54 8.80 -2.46 4.50
C PRO A 54 9.34 -1.13 3.99
N VAL A 55 8.44 -0.20 3.63
CA VAL A 55 8.81 1.09 3.04
C VAL A 55 8.80 2.19 4.10
N LYS A 56 9.81 3.08 4.07
CA LYS A 56 9.81 4.25 4.93
C LYS A 56 8.87 5.33 4.39
N ALA A 57 8.28 6.11 5.28
CA ALA A 57 7.37 7.20 4.89
C ALA A 57 8.04 8.23 3.93
N TYR A 58 9.33 8.51 4.11
CA TYR A 58 10.08 9.40 3.22
C TYR A 58 10.24 8.83 1.80
N ASP A 59 10.40 7.51 1.68
CA ASP A 59 10.49 6.86 0.38
C ASP A 59 9.14 6.91 -0.35
N LEU A 60 8.03 6.76 0.39
CA LEU A 60 6.68 6.96 -0.14
C LEU A 60 6.45 8.40 -0.62
N ILE A 61 6.96 9.40 0.12
CA ILE A 61 6.89 10.80 -0.28
C ILE A 61 7.60 11.02 -1.61
N ALA A 62 8.81 10.48 -1.76
CA ALA A 62 9.60 10.62 -2.98
C ALA A 62 8.96 9.89 -4.18
N ARG A 63 8.32 8.73 -3.96
CA ARG A 63 7.73 7.88 -5.00
C ARG A 63 6.25 8.18 -5.29
N TYR A 64 5.69 9.21 -4.66
CA TYR A 64 4.24 9.46 -4.68
C TYR A 64 3.70 9.77 -6.09
N GLY A 65 4.31 10.69 -6.84
CA GLY A 65 3.90 11.03 -8.19
C GLY A 65 4.30 9.98 -9.23
N LEU A 66 3.57 9.92 -10.35
CA LEU A 66 3.85 9.00 -11.46
C LEU A 66 5.24 9.27 -12.11
N ASP A 67 5.66 10.53 -12.15
CA ASP A 67 6.97 10.95 -12.69
C ASP A 67 8.01 11.23 -11.60
N GLY A 68 7.85 10.64 -10.41
CA GLY A 68 8.73 10.90 -9.27
C GLY A 68 8.53 12.28 -8.62
N GLN A 69 7.42 12.95 -8.90
CA GLN A 69 7.05 14.17 -8.17
C GLN A 69 6.76 13.83 -6.71
N ALA A 70 7.57 14.39 -5.82
CA ALA A 70 7.39 14.19 -4.39
C ALA A 70 6.09 14.84 -3.91
N ALA A 71 5.32 14.11 -3.10
CA ALA A 71 4.20 14.71 -2.39
C ALA A 71 4.70 15.70 -1.34
N LYS A 72 3.81 16.61 -0.91
CA LYS A 72 4.03 17.33 0.34
C LYS A 72 4.05 16.31 1.49
N PRO A 73 4.99 16.37 2.45
CA PRO A 73 5.07 15.40 3.53
C PRO A 73 3.75 15.17 4.28
N PRO A 74 2.94 16.21 4.61
CA PRO A 74 1.65 16.01 5.27
C PRO A 74 0.68 15.11 4.48
N THR A 75 0.75 15.10 3.15
CA THR A 75 -0.13 14.29 2.31
C THR A 75 0.06 12.80 2.58
N VAL A 76 1.32 12.35 2.65
CA VAL A 76 1.65 10.94 2.91
C VAL A 76 1.40 10.60 4.36
N TYR A 77 1.81 11.44 5.31
CA TYR A 77 1.58 11.15 6.74
C TYR A 77 0.10 11.05 7.10
N ARG A 78 -0.75 11.92 6.55
CA ARG A 78 -2.20 11.84 6.78
C ARG A 78 -2.85 10.65 6.08
N ALA A 79 -2.30 10.21 4.95
CA ALA A 79 -2.74 8.98 4.31
C ALA A 79 -2.35 7.76 5.14
N LEU A 80 -1.11 7.67 5.63
CA LEU A 80 -0.64 6.60 6.50
C LEU A 80 -1.46 6.52 7.79
N GLU A 81 -1.61 7.63 8.52
CA GLU A 81 -2.42 7.70 9.74
C GLU A 81 -3.86 7.19 9.50
N PHE A 82 -4.42 7.52 8.33
CA PHE A 82 -5.75 7.06 7.96
C PHE A 82 -5.82 5.55 7.68
N LEU A 83 -4.82 5.02 6.95
CA LEU A 83 -4.74 3.60 6.62
C LEU A 83 -4.49 2.75 7.88
N GLU A 84 -3.60 3.18 8.77
CA GLU A 84 -3.32 2.54 10.07
C GLU A 84 -4.59 2.47 10.93
N LYS A 85 -5.35 3.57 11.04
CA LYS A 85 -6.63 3.61 11.77
C LYS A 85 -7.68 2.64 11.24
N ARG A 86 -7.58 2.25 9.96
CA ARG A 86 -8.47 1.29 9.31
C ARG A 86 -7.88 -0.13 9.27
N GLY A 87 -6.67 -0.34 9.81
CA GLY A 87 -5.96 -1.63 9.80
C GLY A 87 -5.48 -2.06 8.41
N LEU A 88 -5.16 -1.09 7.54
CA LEU A 88 -4.71 -1.32 6.16
C LEU A 88 -3.20 -1.16 5.97
N ALA A 89 -2.51 -0.56 6.94
CA ALA A 89 -1.06 -0.34 6.98
C ALA A 89 -0.55 -0.67 8.38
#